data_AF-A0A822YUE5-F1
#
_entry.id   AF-A0A822YUE5-F1
#
_cell.length_a   1.000
_cell.length_b   1.000
_cell.length_c   1.000
_cell.angle_alpha   90.00
_cell.angle_beta   90.00
_cell.angle_gamma   90.00
#
_symmetry.space_group_name_H-M   'P 1'
#
loop_
_entity.id
_entity.type
_entity.pdbx_description
1 polymer ?
#
loop_
_entity_poly.entity_id
_entity_poly.type
_entity_poly.pdbx_seq_one_letter_code
_entity_poly.pdbx_strand_id
1 'polypeptide(L)'
;MEWKRSGEFEPGPVPLAKAVDRFGIGKQEVNNSPEGLTKSRLVIEQEREERRVRKWRKMIGVGGSDWKHYVRRKPHVVKRRIRKGIPDCLRGLVWQLISGSRDLLLMNPGVYERHGPGQRSLYNVLKAYSVYDRDVGYVQGMGFLAGLLLLYMSEEDAFWLLVALLKGAVHAPMEGLYLVGLPLVQQYLFQFEQLVKEHLPKLGEHFSQEMINPTMYASQWFITVFSYSFPFHLALRIWDVFLYEGVKIVFQVGLALLKYCQDDLVKLPFEKLLHALRNFPEDAMNPDILLPMAYSIKVSERLEELKQEYGNSIGKPVQPIESSGKQIQALKQKQMSARR
;
A
#
# COMPACT_ATOMS: atom_id res chain seq x y z
N MET A 1 73.14 -35.13 -41.02
CA MET A 1 72.99 -33.66 -41.09
C MET A 1 71.66 -33.31 -40.48
N GLU A 2 71.71 -32.47 -39.45
CA GLU A 2 70.71 -31.51 -38.96
C GLU A 2 69.27 -31.92 -38.59
N TRP A 3 68.87 -31.33 -37.47
CA TRP A 3 67.66 -31.45 -36.70
C TRP A 3 66.51 -30.57 -37.23
N LYS A 4 65.25 -31.02 -37.09
CA LYS A 4 64.05 -30.21 -36.71
C LYS A 4 62.83 -31.15 -36.64
N ARG A 5 62.36 -31.51 -35.45
CA ARG A 5 61.33 -30.86 -34.58
C ARG A 5 59.89 -31.30 -34.88
N SER A 6 59.45 -32.26 -34.04
CA SER A 6 58.23 -32.28 -33.21
C SER A 6 56.86 -32.05 -33.86
N GLY A 7 55.99 -33.05 -33.66
CA GLY A 7 54.62 -33.18 -34.17
C GLY A 7 53.66 -32.03 -33.85
N GLU A 8 52.80 -31.76 -34.82
CA GLU A 8 51.55 -31.04 -34.66
C GLU A 8 50.43 -32.05 -34.46
N PHE A 9 49.74 -31.92 -33.33
CA PHE A 9 48.54 -32.66 -32.96
C PHE A 9 47.36 -31.83 -33.47
N GLU A 10 46.53 -32.34 -34.38
CA GLU A 10 45.27 -31.67 -34.73
C GLU A 10 44.30 -31.72 -33.54
N PRO A 11 43.75 -30.59 -33.06
CA PRO A 11 42.68 -30.61 -32.07
C PRO A 11 41.34 -30.92 -32.77
N GLY A 12 40.67 -31.97 -32.31
CA GLY A 12 39.31 -32.31 -32.72
C GLY A 12 38.29 -31.19 -32.44
N PRO A 13 37.05 -31.31 -32.97
CA PRO A 13 36.07 -30.24 -32.94
C PRO A 13 35.69 -29.81 -31.51
N VAL A 14 35.71 -28.51 -31.28
CA VAL A 14 35.31 -27.84 -30.03
C VAL A 14 33.83 -28.12 -29.75
N PRO A 15 33.43 -28.56 -28.54
CA PRO A 15 32.02 -28.74 -28.20
C PRO A 15 31.26 -27.41 -28.24
N LEU A 16 30.10 -27.39 -28.89
CA LEU A 16 29.17 -26.25 -28.88
C LEU A 16 28.84 -25.85 -27.43
N ALA A 17 29.05 -24.60 -27.08
CA ALA A 17 28.73 -24.06 -25.76
C ALA A 17 27.23 -24.21 -25.46
N LYS A 18 26.89 -24.87 -24.34
CA LYS A 18 25.51 -24.96 -23.84
C LYS A 18 25.01 -23.54 -23.52
N ALA A 19 23.80 -23.21 -23.96
CA ALA A 19 23.16 -21.94 -23.63
C ALA A 19 22.89 -21.84 -22.13
N VAL A 20 23.48 -20.84 -21.49
CA VAL A 20 23.32 -20.53 -20.06
C VAL A 20 22.52 -19.23 -19.94
N ASP A 21 21.65 -19.11 -18.94
CA ASP A 21 20.93 -17.86 -18.68
C ASP A 21 21.83 -16.76 -18.06
N ARG A 22 21.26 -15.56 -17.84
CA ARG A 22 21.96 -14.38 -17.31
C ARG A 22 22.55 -14.59 -15.90
N PHE A 23 22.20 -15.67 -15.20
CA PHE A 23 22.68 -15.99 -13.85
C PHE A 23 23.53 -17.27 -13.77
N GLY A 24 23.90 -17.87 -14.91
CA GLY A 24 24.89 -18.95 -14.93
C GLY A 24 24.34 -20.36 -14.75
N ILE A 25 23.02 -20.60 -14.87
CA ILE A 25 22.42 -21.93 -14.67
C ILE A 25 22.09 -22.60 -16.02
N GLY A 26 22.57 -23.84 -16.22
CA GLY A 26 22.38 -24.61 -17.45
C GLY A 26 21.02 -25.32 -17.51
N LYS A 27 20.27 -25.13 -18.61
CA LYS A 27 19.00 -25.83 -18.85
C LYS A 27 19.24 -27.26 -19.37
N GLN A 28 18.60 -28.24 -18.75
CA GLN A 28 18.54 -29.63 -19.24
C GLN A 28 17.24 -29.79 -20.03
N GLU A 29 17.33 -30.05 -21.34
CA GLU A 29 16.17 -30.25 -22.20
C GLU A 29 15.52 -31.60 -21.88
N VAL A 30 14.26 -31.57 -21.41
CA VAL A 30 13.40 -32.75 -21.32
C VAL A 30 12.27 -32.57 -22.34
N ASN A 31 12.32 -33.36 -23.40
CA ASN A 31 11.35 -33.41 -24.49
C ASN A 31 10.01 -33.99 -24.01
N ASN A 32 9.06 -33.09 -23.76
CA ASN A 32 7.60 -33.25 -23.88
C ASN A 32 7.04 -31.85 -23.63
N SER A 33 6.70 -31.05 -24.65
CA SER A 33 6.61 -29.58 -24.50
C SER A 33 5.22 -29.05 -24.08
N PRO A 34 5.02 -28.63 -22.81
CA PRO A 34 3.95 -27.71 -22.38
C PRO A 34 4.16 -26.26 -22.86
N GLU A 35 5.17 -25.99 -23.70
CA GLU A 35 5.56 -24.63 -24.07
C GLU A 35 4.63 -24.02 -25.12
N GLY A 36 3.98 -24.82 -25.98
CA GLY A 36 3.04 -24.33 -26.99
C GLY A 36 1.76 -23.72 -26.39
N LEU A 37 1.19 -24.38 -25.37
CA LEU A 37 0.04 -23.89 -24.61
C LEU A 37 0.39 -22.65 -23.77
N THR A 38 1.58 -22.66 -23.15
CA THR A 38 2.09 -21.53 -22.35
C THR A 38 2.37 -20.31 -23.23
N LYS A 39 2.96 -20.50 -24.42
CA LYS A 39 3.20 -19.43 -25.39
C LYS A 39 1.91 -18.80 -25.91
N SER A 40 0.90 -19.63 -26.22
CA SER A 40 -0.43 -19.15 -26.64
C SER A 40 -1.09 -18.30 -25.54
N ARG A 41 -1.01 -18.75 -24.28
CA ARG A 41 -1.54 -18.00 -23.13
C ARG A 41 -0.84 -16.64 -22.94
N LEU A 42 0.49 -16.61 -23.01
CA LEU A 42 1.28 -15.37 -22.89
C LEU A 42 0.93 -14.36 -23.99
N VAL A 43 0.75 -14.82 -25.23
CA VAL A 43 0.32 -13.97 -26.35
C VAL A 43 -1.07 -13.36 -26.09
N ILE A 44 -2.02 -14.17 -25.64
CA ILE A 44 -3.38 -13.68 -25.30
C ILE A 44 -3.33 -12.65 -24.18
N GLU A 45 -2.52 -12.87 -23.15
CA GLU A 45 -2.33 -11.93 -22.04
C GLU A 45 -1.69 -10.61 -22.51
N GLN A 46 -0.66 -10.69 -23.37
CA GLN A 46 -0.01 -9.53 -23.96
C GLN A 46 -0.99 -8.71 -24.82
N GLU A 47 -1.78 -9.35 -25.70
CA GLU A 47 -2.77 -8.65 -26.50
C GLU A 47 -3.88 -8.00 -25.64
N ARG A 48 -4.30 -8.67 -24.56
CA ARG A 48 -5.26 -8.10 -23.60
C ARG A 48 -4.67 -6.85 -22.95
N GLU A 49 -3.40 -6.89 -22.55
CA GLU A 49 -2.71 -5.75 -21.95
C GLU A 49 -2.56 -4.59 -22.93
N GLU A 50 -2.17 -4.86 -24.18
CA GLU A 50 -2.10 -3.83 -25.21
C GLU A 50 -3.46 -3.16 -25.49
N ARG A 51 -4.55 -3.95 -25.51
CA ARG A 51 -5.90 -3.40 -25.64
C ARG A 51 -6.24 -2.50 -24.45
N ARG A 52 -5.82 -2.84 -23.22
CA ARG A 52 -5.96 -1.98 -22.04
C ARG A 52 -5.15 -0.70 -22.18
N VAL A 53 -3.87 -0.79 -22.54
CA VAL A 53 -2.98 0.38 -22.74
C VAL A 53 -3.54 1.32 -23.80
N ARG A 54 -3.98 0.81 -24.96
CA ARG A 54 -4.60 1.63 -26.02
C ARG A 54 -5.84 2.36 -25.53
N LYS A 55 -6.69 1.66 -24.79
CA LYS A 55 -7.89 2.21 -24.16
C LYS A 55 -7.56 3.32 -23.16
N TRP A 56 -6.49 3.18 -22.38
CA TRP A 56 -6.00 4.18 -21.44
C TRP A 56 -5.36 5.38 -22.12
N ARG A 57 -4.50 5.18 -23.13
CA ARG A 57 -3.90 6.26 -23.93
C ARG A 57 -4.95 7.21 -24.52
N LYS A 58 -6.07 6.67 -25.02
CA LYS A 58 -7.22 7.45 -25.50
C LYS A 58 -7.92 8.28 -24.42
N MET A 59 -7.79 7.92 -23.14
CA MET A 59 -8.38 8.68 -22.04
C MET A 59 -7.46 9.81 -21.58
N ILE A 60 -6.15 9.55 -21.53
CA ILE A 60 -5.16 10.48 -20.99
C ILE A 60 -4.71 11.51 -22.04
N GLY A 61 -4.78 11.18 -23.34
CA GLY A 61 -4.21 12.02 -24.39
C GLY A 61 -2.69 12.01 -24.38
N VAL A 62 -2.07 12.68 -25.35
CA VAL A 62 -0.60 12.77 -25.40
C VAL A 62 -0.11 13.54 -24.18
N GLY A 63 0.71 12.87 -23.37
CA GLY A 63 1.28 13.45 -22.16
C GLY A 63 0.24 13.93 -21.13
N GLY A 64 -1.01 13.43 -21.13
CA GLY A 64 -2.03 13.84 -20.13
C GLY A 64 -2.95 15.00 -20.54
N SER A 65 -2.80 15.53 -21.77
CA SER A 65 -3.57 16.68 -22.29
C SER A 65 -5.09 16.53 -22.23
N ASP A 66 -5.62 15.32 -22.44
CA ASP A 66 -7.07 15.07 -22.48
C ASP A 66 -7.64 14.68 -21.10
N TRP A 67 -6.79 14.41 -20.11
CA TRP A 67 -7.18 13.81 -18.84
C TRP A 67 -8.28 14.59 -18.13
N LYS A 68 -8.06 15.89 -17.88
CA LYS A 68 -9.02 16.76 -17.16
C LYS A 68 -10.38 16.79 -17.88
N HIS A 69 -10.37 16.89 -19.22
CA HIS A 69 -11.59 16.86 -20.02
C HIS A 69 -12.31 15.50 -19.93
N TYR A 70 -11.56 14.41 -20.05
CA TYR A 70 -12.13 13.05 -20.03
C TYR A 70 -12.74 12.71 -18.67
N VAL A 71 -12.06 13.06 -17.57
CA VAL A 71 -12.57 12.84 -16.20
C VAL A 71 -13.90 13.54 -15.99
N ARG A 72 -14.00 14.82 -16.40
CA ARG A 72 -15.23 15.61 -16.30
C ARG A 72 -16.36 14.98 -17.11
N ARG A 73 -16.07 14.48 -18.32
CA ARG A 73 -17.10 13.96 -19.23
C ARG A 73 -17.53 12.52 -18.92
N LYS A 74 -16.61 11.68 -18.43
CA LYS A 74 -16.84 10.22 -18.24
C LYS A 74 -16.31 9.72 -16.89
N PRO A 75 -16.73 10.29 -15.75
CA PRO A 75 -16.20 9.95 -14.43
C PRO A 75 -16.41 8.48 -14.07
N HIS A 76 -17.57 7.90 -14.41
CA HIS A 76 -17.84 6.48 -14.14
C HIS A 76 -16.92 5.53 -14.92
N VAL A 77 -16.48 5.91 -16.12
CA VAL A 77 -15.55 5.09 -16.92
C VAL A 77 -14.16 5.14 -16.32
N VAL A 78 -13.73 6.33 -15.87
CA VAL A 78 -12.46 6.52 -15.17
C VAL A 78 -12.42 5.67 -13.90
N LYS A 79 -13.40 5.86 -13.02
CA LYS A 79 -13.53 5.09 -11.77
C LYS A 79 -13.48 3.59 -12.02
N ARG A 80 -14.27 3.09 -12.97
CA ARG A 80 -14.32 1.65 -13.31
C ARG A 80 -12.97 1.13 -13.79
N ARG A 81 -12.22 1.91 -14.59
CA ARG A 81 -10.93 1.48 -15.12
C ARG A 81 -9.82 1.53 -14.08
N ILE A 82 -9.84 2.53 -13.20
CA ILE A 82 -8.94 2.61 -12.04
C ILE A 82 -9.17 1.42 -11.11
N ARG A 83 -10.43 1.12 -10.78
CA ARG A 83 -10.79 -0.07 -9.99
C ARG A 83 -10.40 -1.39 -10.66
N LYS A 84 -10.38 -1.46 -12.00
CA LYS A 84 -9.83 -2.62 -12.75
C LYS A 84 -8.30 -2.64 -12.85
N GLY A 85 -7.66 -1.52 -12.59
CA GLY A 85 -6.21 -1.36 -12.61
C GLY A 85 -5.67 -0.54 -13.75
N ILE A 86 -4.66 0.23 -13.40
CA ILE A 86 -3.86 1.00 -14.34
C ILE A 86 -2.80 0.05 -14.92
N PRO A 87 -2.61 0.01 -16.25
CA PRO A 87 -1.49 -0.68 -16.87
C PRO A 87 -0.17 -0.21 -16.27
N ASP A 88 0.74 -1.15 -16.02
CA ASP A 88 1.96 -0.88 -15.26
C ASP A 88 2.80 0.25 -15.88
N CYS A 89 2.99 0.21 -17.20
CA CYS A 89 3.72 1.22 -17.97
C CYS A 89 3.06 2.62 -17.97
N LEU A 90 1.83 2.77 -17.46
CA LEU A 90 1.11 4.04 -17.39
C LEU A 90 0.99 4.58 -15.97
N ARG A 91 1.38 3.82 -14.93
CA ARG A 91 1.22 4.25 -13.53
C ARG A 91 1.92 5.57 -13.23
N GLY A 92 3.18 5.73 -13.63
CA GLY A 92 3.93 6.97 -13.40
C GLY A 92 3.13 8.22 -13.82
N LEU A 93 2.71 8.25 -15.09
CA LEU A 93 1.93 9.36 -15.62
C LEU A 93 0.52 9.47 -15.00
N VAL A 94 -0.22 8.35 -14.89
CA VAL A 94 -1.61 8.40 -14.40
C VAL A 94 -1.66 8.80 -12.93
N TRP A 95 -0.74 8.32 -12.10
CA TRP A 95 -0.63 8.67 -10.69
C TRP A 95 -0.37 10.16 -10.49
N GLN A 96 0.47 10.79 -11.30
CA GLN A 96 0.64 12.25 -11.27
C GLN A 96 -0.62 13.03 -11.67
N LEU A 97 -1.35 12.52 -12.66
CA LEU A 97 -2.57 13.16 -13.17
C LEU A 97 -3.75 13.07 -12.18
N ILE A 98 -3.86 11.97 -11.42
CA ILE A 98 -4.92 11.79 -10.41
C ILE A 98 -4.62 12.50 -9.10
N SER A 99 -3.35 12.59 -8.70
CA SER A 99 -2.94 13.22 -7.43
C SER A 99 -2.87 14.74 -7.50
N GLY A 100 -2.87 15.31 -8.71
CA GLY A 100 -2.62 16.74 -8.94
C GLY A 100 -1.14 17.13 -8.82
N SER A 101 -0.23 16.18 -8.57
CA SER A 101 1.19 16.48 -8.36
C SER A 101 1.87 17.09 -9.57
N ARG A 102 1.37 16.81 -10.77
CA ARG A 102 1.89 17.44 -11.98
C ARG A 102 1.64 18.94 -12.01
N ASP A 103 0.49 19.39 -11.54
CA ASP A 103 0.19 20.83 -11.47
C ASP A 103 1.11 21.50 -10.43
N LEU A 104 1.35 20.84 -9.29
CA LEU A 104 2.31 21.32 -8.28
C LEU A 104 3.74 21.44 -8.82
N LEU A 105 4.21 20.44 -9.55
CA LEU A 105 5.53 20.45 -10.17
C LEU A 105 5.66 21.61 -11.16
N LEU A 106 4.66 21.83 -12.01
CA LEU A 106 4.66 22.93 -12.98
C LEU A 106 4.60 24.31 -12.31
N MET A 107 3.96 24.41 -11.15
CA MET A 107 3.90 25.65 -10.36
C MET A 107 5.21 25.95 -9.61
N ASN A 108 6.11 24.97 -9.45
CA ASN A 108 7.29 25.06 -8.60
C ASN A 108 8.56 24.52 -9.29
N PRO A 109 8.96 25.09 -10.45
CA PRO A 109 10.12 24.61 -11.19
C PRO A 109 11.41 24.85 -10.41
N GLY A 110 12.31 23.86 -10.40
CA GLY A 110 13.65 24.00 -9.80
C GLY A 110 13.70 23.87 -8.27
N VAL A 111 12.59 23.54 -7.61
CA VAL A 111 12.56 23.29 -6.16
C VAL A 111 13.25 21.97 -5.79
N TYR A 112 13.33 21.01 -6.72
CA TYR A 112 13.94 19.70 -6.49
C TYR A 112 15.15 19.47 -7.40
N GLU A 113 16.30 19.09 -6.82
CA GLU A 113 17.54 18.78 -7.55
C GLU A 113 17.79 17.26 -7.61
N ARG A 114 18.19 16.75 -8.78
CA ARG A 114 18.35 15.30 -9.04
C ARG A 114 19.72 14.77 -8.64
N HIS A 115 19.75 13.68 -7.86
CA HIS A 115 20.98 12.90 -7.68
C HIS A 115 20.69 11.37 -7.56
N GLY A 116 20.98 10.57 -8.60
CA GLY A 116 20.73 9.11 -8.59
C GLY A 116 21.66 8.31 -7.63
N PRO A 117 21.72 6.95 -7.63
CA PRO A 117 20.74 5.94 -8.01
C PRO A 117 19.91 5.43 -6.80
N GLY A 118 18.66 5.01 -7.05
CA GLY A 118 17.79 4.20 -6.17
C GLY A 118 17.70 4.64 -4.70
N GLN A 119 18.58 4.11 -3.85
CA GLN A 119 18.65 4.49 -2.43
C GLN A 119 19.02 5.96 -2.22
N ARG A 120 19.87 6.54 -3.08
CA ARG A 120 20.16 7.98 -3.06
C ARG A 120 18.94 8.79 -3.45
N SER A 121 18.20 8.35 -4.46
CA SER A 121 16.94 8.97 -4.88
C SER A 121 15.92 8.98 -3.74
N LEU A 122 15.79 7.86 -3.01
CA LEU A 122 14.92 7.77 -1.82
C LEU A 122 15.37 8.74 -0.73
N TYR A 123 16.66 8.76 -0.41
CA TYR A 123 17.22 9.68 0.58
C TYR A 123 16.95 11.14 0.19
N ASN A 124 17.17 11.52 -1.07
CA ASN A 124 16.99 12.89 -1.54
C ASN A 124 15.52 13.33 -1.45
N VAL A 125 14.57 12.49 -1.89
CA VAL A 125 13.14 12.80 -1.81
C VAL A 125 12.70 13.02 -0.36
N LEU A 126 13.10 12.12 0.54
CA LEU A 126 12.74 12.23 1.96
C LEU A 126 13.43 13.41 2.65
N LYS A 127 14.71 13.66 2.32
CA LYS A 127 15.46 14.82 2.81
C LYS A 127 14.82 16.12 2.34
N ALA A 128 14.52 16.23 1.05
CA ALA A 128 13.85 17.39 0.47
C ALA A 128 12.50 17.62 1.15
N TYR A 129 11.69 16.56 1.35
CA TYR A 129 10.42 16.68 2.07
C TYR A 129 10.60 17.19 3.50
N SER A 130 11.57 16.63 4.24
CA SER A 130 11.82 17.05 5.63
C SER A 130 12.24 18.51 5.78
N VAL A 131 12.84 19.09 4.73
CA VAL A 131 13.18 20.51 4.67
C VAL A 131 11.99 21.35 4.23
N TYR A 132 11.20 20.85 3.28
CA TYR A 132 9.99 21.50 2.76
C TYR A 132 8.92 21.67 3.84
N ASP A 133 8.74 20.64 4.67
CA ASP A 133 7.72 20.59 5.72
C ASP A 133 8.36 20.20 7.05
N ARG A 134 8.83 21.21 7.80
CA ARG A 134 9.57 20.99 9.05
C ARG A 134 8.70 20.51 10.20
N ASP A 135 7.40 20.76 10.14
CA ASP A 135 6.46 20.32 11.18
C ASP A 135 6.28 18.80 11.16
N VAL A 136 6.30 18.21 9.95
CA VAL A 136 6.32 16.75 9.76
C VAL A 136 7.75 16.20 9.81
N GLY A 137 8.69 16.84 9.11
CA GLY A 137 10.05 16.34 8.95
C GLY A 137 10.10 15.00 8.21
N TYR A 138 10.92 14.07 8.71
CA TYR A 138 10.93 12.66 8.27
C TYR A 138 10.42 11.77 9.39
N VAL A 139 9.44 10.92 9.06
CA VAL A 139 8.88 9.94 9.98
C VAL A 139 8.97 8.54 9.40
N GLN A 140 9.26 7.56 10.27
CA GLN A 140 9.33 6.15 9.89
C GLN A 140 8.02 5.71 9.22
N GLY A 141 8.16 5.07 8.05
CA GLY A 141 7.03 4.69 7.20
C GLY A 141 6.96 5.49 5.90
N MET A 142 7.38 6.77 5.92
CA MET A 142 7.38 7.62 4.70
C MET A 142 8.25 7.05 3.58
N GLY A 143 9.33 6.33 3.93
CA GLY A 143 10.20 5.67 2.96
C GLY A 143 9.48 4.64 2.08
N PHE A 144 8.41 4.00 2.57
CA PHE A 144 7.62 3.06 1.75
C PHE A 144 6.70 3.80 0.77
N LEU A 145 6.24 5.01 1.10
CA LEU A 145 5.52 5.85 0.14
C LEU A 145 6.48 6.32 -0.96
N ALA A 146 7.57 6.98 -0.58
CA ALA A 146 8.54 7.53 -1.51
C ALA A 146 9.20 6.42 -2.36
N GLY A 147 9.53 5.29 -1.75
CA GLY A 147 10.10 4.14 -2.45
C GLY A 147 9.16 3.59 -3.53
N LEU A 148 7.86 3.44 -3.24
CA LEU A 148 6.89 3.00 -4.23
C LEU A 148 6.75 3.99 -5.39
N LEU A 149 6.74 5.30 -5.10
CA LEU A 149 6.65 6.33 -6.13
C LEU A 149 7.88 6.30 -7.05
N LEU A 150 9.08 6.19 -6.48
CA LEU A 150 10.35 6.14 -7.21
C LEU A 150 10.48 4.92 -8.14
N LEU A 151 9.67 3.87 -7.97
CA LEU A 151 9.61 2.78 -8.94
C LEU A 151 8.93 3.17 -10.26
N TYR A 152 8.14 4.24 -10.27
CA TYR A 152 7.28 4.61 -11.40
C TYR A 152 7.55 6.01 -11.98
N MET A 153 8.27 6.86 -11.26
CA MET A 153 8.51 8.24 -11.69
C MET A 153 9.87 8.75 -11.24
N SER A 154 10.28 9.91 -11.77
CA SER A 154 11.54 10.52 -11.39
C SER A 154 11.50 11.03 -9.94
N GLU A 155 12.66 11.39 -9.39
CA GLU A 155 12.76 11.91 -8.03
C GLU A 155 11.88 13.15 -7.78
N GLU A 156 11.91 14.11 -8.71
CA GLU A 156 11.13 15.34 -8.62
C GLU A 156 9.62 15.06 -8.69
N ASP A 157 9.22 14.15 -9.58
CA ASP A 157 7.83 13.71 -9.70
C ASP A 157 7.35 13.03 -8.40
N ALA A 158 8.19 12.18 -7.82
CA ALA A 158 7.90 11.46 -6.59
C ALA A 158 7.81 12.41 -5.39
N PHE A 159 8.71 13.40 -5.31
CA PHE A 159 8.66 14.46 -4.32
C PHE A 159 7.33 15.21 -4.38
N TRP A 160 6.93 15.71 -5.56
CA TRP A 160 5.69 16.46 -5.69
C TRP A 160 4.45 15.62 -5.46
N LEU A 161 4.50 14.32 -5.77
CA LEU A 161 3.39 13.41 -5.46
C LEU A 161 3.30 13.12 -3.95
N LEU A 162 4.43 12.99 -3.26
CA LEU A 162 4.45 12.90 -1.80
C LEU A 162 3.87 14.18 -1.15
N VAL A 163 4.27 15.37 -1.64
CA VAL A 163 3.70 16.65 -1.19
C VAL A 163 2.20 16.70 -1.45
N ALA A 164 1.74 16.31 -2.65
CA ALA A 164 0.32 16.29 -3.00
C ALA A 164 -0.51 15.40 -2.05
N LEU A 165 0.05 14.27 -1.61
CA LEU A 165 -0.59 13.37 -0.66
C LEU A 165 -0.66 13.96 0.74
N LEU A 166 0.46 14.46 1.26
CA LEU A 166 0.55 14.88 2.66
C LEU A 166 -0.11 16.23 2.90
N LYS A 167 0.06 17.19 1.97
CA LYS A 167 -0.56 18.53 2.04
C LYS A 167 -1.97 18.60 1.46
N GLY A 168 -2.45 17.54 0.80
CA GLY A 168 -3.83 17.44 0.33
C GLY A 168 -4.14 18.27 -0.91
N ALA A 169 -3.57 17.91 -2.06
CA ALA A 169 -3.83 18.58 -3.33
C ALA A 169 -5.21 18.24 -3.95
N VAL A 170 -5.65 16.98 -3.80
CA VAL A 170 -6.91 16.47 -4.36
C VAL A 170 -7.83 15.90 -3.27
N HIS A 171 -7.26 15.18 -2.30
CA HIS A 171 -7.97 14.63 -1.16
C HIS A 171 -7.57 15.38 0.12
N ALA A 172 -8.27 15.11 1.23
CA ALA A 172 -7.94 15.69 2.53
C ALA A 172 -6.46 15.43 2.90
N PRO A 173 -5.76 16.41 3.50
CA PRO A 173 -4.36 16.27 3.89
C PRO A 173 -4.11 15.05 4.78
N MET A 174 -3.00 14.35 4.53
CA MET A 174 -2.60 13.16 5.28
C MET A 174 -1.37 13.38 6.17
N GLU A 175 -0.83 14.60 6.24
CA GLU A 175 0.31 14.97 7.10
C GLU A 175 0.09 14.60 8.58
N GLY A 176 -1.17 14.63 9.07
CA GLY A 176 -1.51 14.21 10.42
C GLY A 176 -1.20 12.74 10.74
N LEU A 177 -0.87 11.92 9.74
CA LEU A 177 -0.35 10.56 9.94
C LEU A 177 1.11 10.55 10.45
N TYR A 178 1.81 11.68 10.28
CA TYR A 178 3.24 11.82 10.55
C TYR A 178 3.54 12.99 11.49
N LEU A 179 2.57 13.83 11.84
CA LEU A 179 2.73 14.82 12.90
C LEU A 179 2.97 14.16 14.27
N VAL A 180 3.60 14.90 15.17
CA VAL A 180 3.82 14.47 16.56
C VAL A 180 2.49 14.07 17.21
N GLY A 181 2.49 12.92 17.90
CA GLY A 181 1.28 12.34 18.49
C GLY A 181 0.44 11.49 17.51
N LEU A 182 0.78 11.49 16.22
CA LEU A 182 0.11 10.72 15.16
C LEU A 182 -1.43 10.90 15.17
N PRO A 183 -1.94 12.15 15.22
CA PRO A 183 -3.36 12.41 15.46
C PRO A 183 -4.28 11.73 14.45
N LEU A 184 -3.88 11.70 13.17
CA LEU A 184 -4.68 11.09 12.13
C LEU A 184 -4.61 9.55 12.17
N VAL A 185 -3.49 8.97 12.65
CA VAL A 185 -3.40 7.52 12.88
C VAL A 185 -4.38 7.12 13.97
N GLN A 186 -4.40 7.82 15.10
CA GLN A 186 -5.31 7.54 16.20
C GLN A 186 -6.78 7.68 15.77
N GLN A 187 -7.12 8.74 15.04
CA GLN A 187 -8.45 8.91 14.46
C GLN A 187 -8.82 7.73 13.54
N TYR A 188 -7.94 7.36 12.61
CA TYR A 188 -8.22 6.28 11.66
C TYR A 188 -8.37 4.92 12.36
N LEU A 189 -7.56 4.65 13.37
CA LEU A 189 -7.67 3.41 14.15
C LEU A 189 -8.97 3.36 14.96
N PHE A 190 -9.40 4.49 15.55
CA PHE A 190 -10.72 4.59 16.19
C PHE A 190 -11.85 4.33 15.20
N GLN A 191 -11.85 5.02 14.05
CA GLN A 191 -12.85 4.82 13.00
C GLN A 191 -12.87 3.36 12.52
N PHE A 192 -11.70 2.76 12.33
CA PHE A 192 -11.59 1.38 11.90
C PHE A 192 -12.13 0.39 12.94
N GLU A 193 -11.87 0.62 14.23
CA GLU A 193 -12.43 -0.19 15.32
C GLU A 193 -13.96 -0.21 15.29
N GLN A 194 -14.59 0.97 15.18
CA GLN A 194 -16.05 1.08 15.12
C GLN A 194 -16.60 0.39 13.87
N LEU A 195 -15.96 0.59 12.71
CA LEU A 195 -16.38 -0.08 11.48
C LEU A 195 -16.24 -1.61 11.55
N VAL A 196 -15.23 -2.15 12.27
CA VAL A 196 -15.13 -3.59 12.50
C VAL A 196 -16.29 -4.08 13.36
N LYS A 197 -16.64 -3.37 14.44
CA LYS A 197 -17.78 -3.70 15.31
C LYS A 197 -19.12 -3.67 14.56
N GLU A 198 -19.28 -2.71 13.64
CA GLU A 198 -20.51 -2.53 12.86
C GLU A 198 -20.63 -3.55 11.71
N HIS A 199 -19.56 -3.76 10.93
CA HIS A 199 -19.60 -4.63 9.74
C HIS A 199 -19.32 -6.10 10.04
N LEU A 200 -18.60 -6.41 11.12
CA LEU A 200 -18.14 -7.75 11.49
C LEU A 200 -18.41 -8.00 12.99
N PRO A 201 -19.67 -7.94 13.46
CA PRO A 201 -19.99 -7.86 14.90
C PRO A 201 -19.45 -9.03 15.72
N LYS A 202 -19.49 -10.26 15.19
CA LYS A 202 -18.91 -11.45 15.85
C LYS A 202 -17.40 -11.30 16.06
N LEU A 203 -16.70 -10.76 15.06
CA LEU A 203 -15.26 -10.52 15.13
C LEU A 203 -14.94 -9.35 16.06
N GLY A 204 -15.73 -8.27 16.01
CA GLY A 204 -15.57 -7.11 16.89
C GLY A 204 -15.79 -7.45 18.36
N GLU A 205 -16.76 -8.30 18.68
CA GLU A 205 -16.96 -8.84 20.02
C GLU A 205 -15.77 -9.70 20.46
N HIS A 206 -15.34 -10.63 19.60
CA HIS A 206 -14.16 -11.47 19.88
C HIS A 206 -12.89 -10.63 20.11
N PHE A 207 -12.65 -9.60 19.30
CA PHE A 207 -11.53 -8.67 19.51
C PHE A 207 -11.62 -7.94 20.85
N SER A 208 -12.84 -7.59 21.29
CA SER A 208 -13.05 -6.94 22.59
C SER A 208 -12.78 -7.91 23.74
N GLN A 209 -13.17 -9.18 23.61
CA GLN A 209 -12.91 -10.24 24.60
C GLN A 209 -11.42 -10.56 24.71
N GLU A 210 -10.72 -10.65 23.58
CA GLU A 210 -9.28 -10.92 23.51
C GLU A 210 -8.43 -9.64 23.66
N MET A 211 -9.03 -8.48 23.95
CA MET A 211 -8.35 -7.20 24.14
C MET A 211 -7.46 -6.78 22.95
N ILE A 212 -7.87 -7.13 21.72
CA ILE A 212 -7.18 -6.76 20.48
C ILE A 212 -7.52 -5.33 20.11
N ASN A 213 -6.48 -4.49 20.06
CA ASN A 213 -6.60 -3.11 19.59
C ASN A 213 -6.08 -2.97 18.14
N PRO A 214 -6.76 -2.24 17.24
CA PRO A 214 -6.28 -1.97 15.88
C PRO A 214 -4.84 -1.44 15.79
N THR A 215 -4.37 -0.69 16.79
CA THR A 215 -2.98 -0.20 16.86
C THR A 215 -1.95 -1.33 16.74
N MET A 216 -2.29 -2.53 17.18
CA MET A 216 -1.39 -3.70 17.23
C MET A 216 -1.10 -4.32 15.85
N TYR A 217 -1.96 -4.05 14.85
CA TYR A 217 -1.87 -4.70 13.53
C TYR A 217 -2.15 -3.77 12.33
N ALA A 218 -2.98 -2.73 12.48
CA ALA A 218 -3.46 -1.90 11.38
C ALA A 218 -2.71 -0.58 11.19
N SER A 219 -1.90 -0.12 12.17
CA SER A 219 -1.17 1.16 12.09
C SER A 219 -0.39 1.32 10.78
N GLN A 220 0.35 0.27 10.39
CA GLN A 220 1.14 0.26 9.15
C GLN A 220 0.28 0.31 7.89
N TRP A 221 -0.96 -0.21 7.93
CA TRP A 221 -1.86 -0.18 6.77
C TRP A 221 -2.21 1.25 6.38
N PHE A 222 -2.47 2.10 7.37
CA PHE A 222 -2.75 3.52 7.17
C PHE A 222 -1.48 4.33 6.88
N ILE A 223 -0.41 4.12 7.65
CA ILE A 223 0.85 4.88 7.51
C ILE A 223 1.55 4.60 6.18
N THR A 224 1.44 3.39 5.64
CA THR A 224 2.15 3.01 4.40
C THR A 224 1.20 2.76 3.23
N VAL A 225 -0.12 2.89 3.44
CA VAL A 225 -1.12 2.53 2.42
C VAL A 225 -0.82 1.12 1.88
N PHE A 226 -0.59 0.18 2.81
CA PHE A 226 -0.21 -1.21 2.57
C PHE A 226 1.12 -1.47 1.82
N SER A 227 1.95 -0.47 1.51
CA SER A 227 3.18 -0.69 0.73
C SER A 227 4.33 -1.34 1.51
N TYR A 228 4.19 -1.56 2.81
CA TYR A 228 5.22 -2.23 3.63
C TYR A 228 5.14 -3.76 3.59
N SER A 229 4.06 -4.37 4.09
CA SER A 229 4.00 -5.82 4.39
C SER A 229 3.17 -6.63 3.40
N PHE A 230 2.55 -6.00 2.40
CA PHE A 230 1.64 -6.69 1.48
C PHE A 230 2.32 -6.99 0.14
N PRO A 231 1.86 -8.02 -0.60
CA PRO A 231 2.36 -8.32 -1.93
C PRO A 231 2.34 -7.10 -2.84
N PHE A 232 3.45 -6.87 -3.53
CA PHE A 232 3.66 -5.68 -4.35
C PHE A 232 2.53 -5.43 -5.35
N HIS A 233 2.08 -6.48 -6.05
CA HIS A 233 0.97 -6.38 -7.00
C HIS A 233 -0.34 -5.93 -6.35
N LEU A 234 -0.64 -6.37 -5.12
CA LEU A 234 -1.82 -5.89 -4.39
C LEU A 234 -1.65 -4.43 -4.00
N ALA A 235 -0.49 -4.05 -3.45
CA ALA A 235 -0.21 -2.66 -3.07
C ALA A 235 -0.43 -1.70 -4.25
N LEU A 236 0.07 -2.02 -5.44
CA LEU A 236 -0.16 -1.20 -6.64
C LEU A 236 -1.65 -1.01 -6.97
N ARG A 237 -2.44 -2.07 -6.82
CA ARG A 237 -3.88 -2.04 -7.13
C ARG A 237 -4.66 -1.23 -6.08
N ILE A 238 -4.23 -1.27 -4.83
CA ILE A 238 -4.73 -0.38 -3.77
C ILE A 238 -4.37 1.07 -4.10
N TRP A 239 -3.10 1.34 -4.46
CA TRP A 239 -2.60 2.68 -4.78
C TRP A 239 -3.30 3.32 -5.98
N ASP A 240 -3.58 2.54 -7.03
CA ASP A 240 -4.37 2.99 -8.19
C ASP A 240 -5.69 3.62 -7.72
N VAL A 241 -6.39 2.98 -6.77
CA VAL A 241 -7.69 3.42 -6.26
C VAL A 241 -7.55 4.48 -5.18
N PHE A 242 -6.57 4.36 -4.30
CA PHE A 242 -6.29 5.30 -3.22
C PHE A 242 -6.05 6.70 -3.73
N LEU A 243 -5.19 6.85 -4.74
CA LEU A 243 -4.90 8.14 -5.33
C LEU A 243 -6.13 8.79 -6.01
N TYR A 244 -7.09 7.98 -6.47
CA TYR A 244 -8.31 8.48 -7.13
C TYR A 244 -9.49 8.70 -6.18
N GLU A 245 -9.67 7.82 -5.20
CA GLU A 245 -10.86 7.78 -4.34
C GLU A 245 -10.59 8.16 -2.88
N GLY A 246 -9.33 8.44 -2.53
CA GLY A 246 -8.87 8.85 -1.20
C GLY A 246 -8.71 7.70 -0.22
N VAL A 247 -8.41 8.04 1.03
CA VAL A 247 -8.07 7.10 2.12
C VAL A 247 -9.15 6.07 2.43
N LYS A 248 -10.41 6.32 2.06
CA LYS A 248 -11.52 5.38 2.31
C LYS A 248 -11.25 3.96 1.81
N ILE A 249 -10.48 3.81 0.72
CA ILE A 249 -10.14 2.47 0.20
C ILE A 249 -9.29 1.68 1.20
N VAL A 250 -8.48 2.36 2.02
CA VAL A 250 -7.64 1.72 3.02
C VAL A 250 -8.51 1.04 4.09
N PHE A 251 -9.55 1.73 4.55
CA PHE A 251 -10.57 1.16 5.44
C PHE A 251 -11.31 -0.01 4.79
N GLN A 252 -11.76 0.16 3.55
CA GLN A 252 -12.48 -0.89 2.81
C GLN A 252 -11.64 -2.16 2.63
N VAL A 253 -10.35 -2.01 2.32
CA VAL A 253 -9.43 -3.14 2.17
C VAL A 253 -9.17 -3.83 3.50
N GLY A 254 -8.93 -3.06 4.58
CA GLY A 254 -8.76 -3.62 5.91
C GLY A 254 -9.99 -4.41 6.38
N LEU A 255 -11.20 -3.88 6.17
CA LEU A 255 -12.45 -4.58 6.50
C LEU A 255 -12.65 -5.82 5.62
N ALA A 256 -12.31 -5.76 4.33
CA ALA A 256 -12.43 -6.90 3.44
C ALA A 256 -11.45 -8.03 3.80
N LEU A 257 -10.22 -7.71 4.22
CA LEU A 257 -9.25 -8.70 4.70
C LEU A 257 -9.78 -9.41 5.95
N LEU A 258 -10.25 -8.65 6.93
CA LEU A 258 -10.84 -9.20 8.16
C LEU A 258 -12.10 -10.02 7.87
N LYS A 259 -12.95 -9.56 6.95
CA LYS A 259 -14.15 -10.27 6.53
C LYS A 259 -13.83 -11.60 5.85
N TYR A 260 -12.81 -11.63 4.99
CA TYR A 260 -12.38 -12.85 4.32
C TYR A 260 -11.89 -13.90 5.33
N CYS A 261 -11.14 -13.47 6.34
CA CYS A 261 -10.53 -14.38 7.32
C CYS A 261 -11.40 -14.60 8.59
N GLN A 262 -12.59 -14.02 8.65
CA GLN A 262 -13.37 -13.90 9.89
C GLN A 262 -13.64 -15.25 10.56
N ASP A 263 -14.02 -16.27 9.77
CA ASP A 263 -14.41 -17.57 10.30
C ASP A 263 -13.27 -18.29 11.03
N ASP A 264 -12.02 -17.98 10.69
CA ASP A 264 -10.84 -18.50 11.37
C ASP A 264 -10.41 -17.61 12.53
N LEU A 265 -10.43 -16.29 12.34
CA LEU A 265 -9.99 -15.32 13.36
C LEU A 265 -10.81 -15.41 14.65
N VAL A 266 -12.13 -15.63 14.57
CA VAL A 266 -13.03 -15.72 15.74
C VAL A 266 -12.70 -16.91 16.66
N LYS A 267 -11.97 -17.92 16.16
CA LYS A 267 -11.63 -19.13 16.93
C LYS A 267 -10.30 -19.00 17.69
N LEU A 268 -9.51 -17.96 17.41
CA LEU A 268 -8.13 -17.86 17.86
C LEU A 268 -8.02 -17.06 19.17
N PRO A 269 -7.28 -17.54 20.17
CA PRO A 269 -6.93 -16.74 21.35
C PRO A 269 -5.89 -15.66 21.00
N PHE A 270 -5.76 -14.65 21.87
CA PHE A 270 -4.95 -13.44 21.70
C PHE A 270 -3.65 -13.62 20.90
N GLU A 271 -2.73 -14.49 21.34
CA GLU A 271 -1.41 -14.64 20.69
C GLU A 271 -1.51 -15.14 19.24
N LYS A 272 -2.32 -16.17 19.00
CA LYS A 272 -2.53 -16.75 17.66
C LYS A 272 -3.30 -15.78 16.78
N LEU A 273 -4.25 -15.05 17.35
CA LEU A 273 -5.02 -14.04 16.66
C LEU A 273 -4.13 -12.89 16.20
N LEU A 274 -3.27 -12.37 17.07
CA LEU A 274 -2.31 -11.31 16.71
C LEU A 274 -1.31 -11.77 15.64
N HIS A 275 -0.85 -13.02 15.73
CA HIS A 275 -0.01 -13.61 14.69
C HIS A 275 -0.73 -13.68 13.33
N ALA A 276 -1.98 -14.13 13.32
CA ALA A 276 -2.80 -14.20 12.10
C ALA A 276 -3.08 -12.82 11.49
N LEU A 277 -3.35 -11.80 12.32
CA LEU A 277 -3.58 -10.42 11.87
C LEU A 277 -2.34 -9.73 11.26
N ARG A 278 -1.14 -10.26 11.55
CA ARG A 278 0.11 -9.80 10.96
C ARG A 278 0.51 -10.59 9.71
N ASN A 279 -0.04 -11.79 9.53
CA ASN A 279 0.33 -12.73 8.48
C ASN A 279 -0.92 -13.32 7.84
N PHE A 280 -1.58 -12.53 6.99
CA PHE A 280 -2.73 -13.00 6.23
C PHE A 280 -2.32 -14.07 5.21
N PRO A 281 -3.21 -15.02 4.88
CA PRO A 281 -2.91 -16.02 3.87
C PRO A 281 -2.89 -15.37 2.47
N GLU A 282 -2.12 -15.96 1.54
CA GLU A 282 -1.87 -15.37 0.21
C GLU A 282 -3.14 -15.21 -0.62
N ASP A 283 -4.09 -16.14 -0.48
CA ASP A 283 -5.38 -16.12 -1.17
C ASP A 283 -6.26 -14.94 -0.75
N ALA A 284 -6.25 -14.58 0.55
CA ALA A 284 -6.91 -13.38 1.07
C ALA A 284 -6.31 -12.09 0.49
N MET A 285 -5.06 -12.12 0.03
CA MET A 285 -4.35 -10.99 -0.55
C MET A 285 -4.40 -10.96 -2.09
N ASN A 286 -5.24 -11.80 -2.71
CA ASN A 286 -5.48 -11.74 -4.15
C ASN A 286 -6.29 -10.47 -4.52
N PRO A 287 -5.74 -9.53 -5.32
CA PRO A 287 -6.43 -8.29 -5.65
C PRO A 287 -7.74 -8.49 -6.42
N ASP A 288 -7.88 -9.57 -7.19
CA ASP A 288 -9.08 -9.85 -7.98
C ASP A 288 -10.25 -10.38 -7.12
N ILE A 289 -9.97 -10.82 -5.90
CA ILE A 289 -10.97 -11.26 -4.92
C ILE A 289 -11.20 -10.16 -3.88
N LEU A 290 -10.10 -9.66 -3.31
CA LEU A 290 -10.12 -8.71 -2.19
C LEU A 290 -10.71 -7.36 -2.57
N LEU A 291 -10.33 -6.79 -3.71
CA LEU A 291 -10.79 -5.44 -4.09
C LEU A 291 -12.28 -5.39 -4.44
N PRO A 292 -12.86 -6.35 -5.20
CA PRO A 292 -14.31 -6.41 -5.36
C PRO A 292 -15.06 -6.50 -4.05
N MET A 293 -14.57 -7.29 -3.09
CA MET A 293 -15.12 -7.36 -1.74
C MET A 293 -15.03 -5.99 -1.05
N ALA A 294 -13.86 -5.35 -1.05
CA ALA A 294 -13.65 -4.03 -0.47
C ALA A 294 -14.61 -2.98 -1.05
N TYR A 295 -14.81 -2.95 -2.37
CA TYR A 295 -15.70 -2.01 -3.04
C TYR A 295 -17.18 -2.15 -2.64
N SER A 296 -17.58 -3.34 -2.15
CA SER A 296 -18.95 -3.60 -1.69
C SER A 296 -19.24 -3.03 -0.30
N ILE A 297 -18.21 -2.77 0.49
CA ILE A 297 -18.34 -2.28 1.87
C ILE A 297 -18.55 -0.75 1.83
N LYS A 298 -19.71 -0.29 2.28
CA LYS A 298 -20.07 1.13 2.29
C LYS A 298 -19.60 1.78 3.59
N VAL A 299 -18.62 2.68 3.50
CA VAL A 299 -18.03 3.36 4.68
C VAL A 299 -18.06 4.89 4.59
N SER A 300 -18.43 5.47 3.44
CA SER A 300 -18.15 6.90 3.17
C SER A 300 -18.88 7.88 4.12
N GLU A 301 -20.18 7.73 4.30
CA GLU A 301 -20.96 8.60 5.22
C GLU A 301 -20.54 8.34 6.67
N ARG A 302 -20.43 7.06 7.05
CA ARG A 302 -20.08 6.64 8.41
C ARG A 302 -18.68 7.11 8.84
N LEU A 303 -17.72 7.19 7.92
CA LEU A 303 -16.39 7.72 8.23
C LEU A 303 -16.45 9.19 8.68
N GLU A 304 -17.28 10.03 8.05
CA GLU A 304 -17.37 11.44 8.45
C GLU A 304 -18.06 11.58 9.81
N GLU A 305 -19.10 10.79 10.08
CA GLU A 305 -19.74 10.73 11.41
C GLU A 305 -18.74 10.32 12.49
N LEU A 306 -18.02 9.22 12.28
CA LEU A 306 -17.03 8.72 13.24
C LEU A 306 -15.87 9.69 13.47
N LYS A 307 -15.51 10.49 12.46
CA LYS A 307 -14.53 11.57 12.60
C LYS A 307 -15.06 12.68 13.53
N GLN A 308 -16.32 13.06 13.41
CA GLN A 308 -16.95 14.03 14.31
C GLN A 308 -17.07 13.48 15.74
N GLU A 309 -17.47 12.21 15.88
CA GLU A 309 -17.51 11.51 17.17
C GLU A 309 -16.14 11.49 17.87
N TYR A 310 -15.07 11.18 17.12
CA TYR A 310 -13.70 11.21 17.62
C TYR A 310 -13.29 12.61 18.09
N GLY A 311 -13.57 13.66 17.28
CA GLY A 311 -13.30 15.05 17.67
C GLY A 311 -14.02 15.46 18.96
N ASN A 312 -15.27 15.06 19.13
CA ASN A 312 -16.05 15.31 20.35
C ASN A 312 -15.50 14.56 21.57
N SER A 313 -14.87 13.40 21.38
CA SER A 313 -14.27 12.61 22.46
C SER A 313 -12.99 13.24 23.01
N ILE A 314 -12.19 13.89 22.15
CA ILE A 314 -10.96 14.61 22.53
C ILE A 314 -11.27 16.00 23.10
N GLY A 315 -12.32 16.65 22.60
CA GLY A 315 -12.75 17.99 23.04
C GLY A 315 -13.45 18.03 24.41
N LYS A 316 -13.79 16.88 25.00
CA LYS A 316 -14.22 16.84 26.41
C LYS A 316 -12.99 17.00 27.30
N PRO A 317 -12.92 18.01 28.19
CA PRO A 317 -11.89 18.02 29.21
C PRO A 317 -12.01 16.69 29.96
N VAL A 318 -10.88 15.98 30.06
CA VAL A 318 -10.75 14.79 30.88
C VAL A 318 -11.29 15.16 32.26
N GLN A 319 -12.48 14.68 32.61
CA GLN A 319 -12.92 14.79 33.99
C GLN A 319 -11.88 14.03 34.82
N PRO A 320 -11.37 14.62 35.91
CA PRO A 320 -10.43 13.93 36.76
C PRO A 320 -10.99 12.55 37.11
N ILE A 321 -10.21 11.51 36.87
CA ILE A 321 -10.56 10.15 37.25
C ILE A 321 -10.59 10.10 38.79
N GLU A 322 -11.72 10.46 39.39
CA GLU A 322 -11.96 10.29 40.83
C GLU A 322 -12.42 8.86 41.19
N SER A 323 -12.40 7.91 40.26
CA SER A 323 -12.95 6.56 40.48
C SER A 323 -11.92 5.46 40.76
N SER A 324 -10.61 5.74 40.77
CA SER A 324 -9.61 4.68 41.01
C SER A 324 -9.10 4.58 42.47
N GLY A 325 -9.34 5.60 43.30
CA GLY A 325 -8.88 5.61 44.71
C GLY A 325 -9.78 4.80 45.65
N LYS A 326 -11.10 4.83 45.46
CA LYS A 326 -12.05 4.20 46.39
C LYS A 326 -12.11 2.67 46.27
N GLN A 327 -11.85 2.11 45.07
CA GLN A 327 -11.83 0.66 44.86
C GLN A 327 -10.58 -0.01 45.46
N ILE A 328 -9.41 0.63 45.38
CA ILE A 328 -8.17 0.11 45.98
C ILE A 328 -8.24 0.16 47.52
N GLN A 329 -8.88 1.18 48.09
CA GLN A 329 -9.04 1.31 49.54
C GLN A 329 -10.05 0.30 50.10
N ALA A 330 -11.14 0.00 49.38
CA ALA A 330 -12.08 -1.05 49.74
C ALA A 330 -11.47 -2.47 49.68
N LEU A 331 -10.55 -2.73 48.74
CA LEU A 331 -9.81 -3.99 48.64
C LEU A 331 -8.78 -4.16 49.77
N LYS A 332 -8.09 -3.10 50.18
CA LYS A 332 -7.16 -3.14 51.33
C LYS A 332 -7.88 -3.35 52.66
N GLN A 333 -9.08 -2.80 52.83
CA GLN A 333 -9.86 -2.93 54.06
C GLN A 333 -10.48 -4.34 54.21
N LYS A 334 -10.87 -4.99 53.11
CA LYS A 334 -11.31 -6.39 53.10
C LYS A 334 -10.17 -7.39 53.39
N GLN A 335 -8.94 -7.11 52.95
CA GLN A 335 -7.80 -8.00 53.23
C GLN A 335 -7.30 -7.91 54.69
N MET A 336 -7.46 -6.77 55.37
CA MET A 336 -7.08 -6.65 56.79
C MET A 336 -8.11 -7.25 57.75
N SER A 337 -9.39 -7.34 57.36
CA SER A 337 -10.45 -7.99 58.15
C SER A 337 -10.37 -9.52 58.12
N ALA A 338 -9.68 -10.12 57.16
CA ALA A 338 -9.59 -11.58 57.00
C ALA A 338 -8.34 -12.19 57.67
N ARG A 339 -7.55 -11.38 58.40
CA ARG A 339 -6.34 -11.80 59.12
C ARG A 339 -6.41 -11.53 60.63
N ARG A 340 -7.61 -11.40 61.19
CA ARG A 340 -7.85 -11.40 62.64
C ARG A 340 -8.81 -12.51 63.03
#